data_AF-A0AAE9CTZ0-F1
#
_entry.id   AF-A0AAE9CTZ0-F1
#
_cell.length_a   1.000
_cell.length_b   1.000
_cell.length_c   1.000
_cell.angle_alpha   90.00
_cell.angle_beta   90.00
_cell.angle_gamma   90.00
#
_symmetry.space_group_name_H-M   'P 1'
#
loop_
_entity.id
_entity.type
_entity.pdbx_description
1 polymer ?
#
loop_
_entity_poly.entity_id
_entity_poly.type
_entity_poly.pdbx_seq_one_letter_code
_entity_poly.pdbx_strand_id
1 'polypeptide(L)'
;MAKRTKKPKSKQPTARVGRPRTRAVKDKAREVGATTSTSSTSTTKPSQKRRLAMKKAETAEKKLQRKDEESEEITAKRRRLDAIRKRKARVEETEEEHKKRTSSNKERTSRARSEETEDQYRRRKSSNRVSTSRARSEETEGERIRRMLANAERTFKARSEGTETDTLKRRAQNKEHMTVTRSTESPKASESRKEADRKRHNSHVTEDCGIARKDVKVEENYLGKIFVDDFSEDFLYKHLPKEKAEALAYNDLIDRMNAMGEKLDKWMSLGYERIIPDDVIDFDYCSKEGDRMRSTLVAEQEEVVKAVLDAVKSGGGLIYVDGPGGSGKTYVYLTLINILQVSFLGLAMV
;
A
#
# COMPACT_ATOMS: atom_id res chain seq x y z
N MET A 1 5.96 34.56 -44.80
CA MET A 1 7.35 34.09 -44.94
C MET A 1 7.44 32.64 -44.46
N ALA A 2 8.12 31.80 -45.24
CA ALA A 2 8.51 30.39 -45.06
C ALA A 2 7.45 29.31 -44.70
N LYS A 3 7.14 28.47 -45.71
CA LYS A 3 6.41 27.19 -45.64
C LYS A 3 7.40 26.01 -45.79
N ARG A 4 7.02 24.83 -45.25
CA ARG A 4 7.38 23.44 -45.70
C ARG A 4 8.85 23.02 -45.41
N THR A 5 9.23 21.77 -45.11
CA THR A 5 8.75 20.41 -45.44
C THR A 5 9.23 19.36 -44.41
N LYS A 6 8.44 18.30 -44.17
CA LYS A 6 8.88 17.02 -43.57
C LYS A 6 9.80 16.25 -44.53
N LYS A 7 10.86 15.60 -44.01
CA LYS A 7 11.69 14.60 -44.72
C LYS A 7 11.79 13.27 -43.90
N PRO A 8 12.11 12.13 -44.53
CA PRO A 8 11.42 10.86 -44.27
C PRO A 8 12.24 9.78 -43.54
N LYS A 9 11.52 8.75 -43.09
CA LYS A 9 11.98 7.50 -42.45
C LYS A 9 13.01 6.75 -43.33
N SER A 10 14.11 6.31 -42.73
CA SER A 10 15.06 5.37 -43.33
C SER A 10 14.52 3.94 -43.31
N LYS A 11 14.84 3.21 -44.39
CA LYS A 11 14.25 1.93 -44.80
C LYS A 11 14.86 0.75 -44.02
N GLN A 12 13.99 -0.14 -43.54
CA GLN A 12 14.32 -1.54 -43.28
C GLN A 12 14.44 -2.30 -44.62
N PRO A 13 15.34 -3.28 -44.76
CA PRO A 13 15.26 -4.24 -45.86
C PRO A 13 14.24 -5.35 -45.53
N THR A 14 13.36 -5.59 -46.50
CA THR A 14 12.27 -6.56 -46.49
C THR A 14 12.74 -8.00 -46.69
N ALA A 15 12.06 -8.91 -46.00
CA ALA A 15 12.13 -10.36 -46.17
C ALA A 15 11.77 -10.80 -47.61
N ARG A 16 12.44 -11.84 -48.11
CA ARG A 16 12.01 -12.61 -49.29
C ARG A 16 11.65 -14.02 -48.87
N VAL A 17 10.37 -14.34 -49.03
CA VAL A 17 9.74 -15.64 -48.79
C VAL A 17 9.79 -16.48 -50.07
N GLY A 18 10.05 -17.78 -49.89
CA GLY A 18 9.40 -18.86 -50.65
C GLY A 18 10.35 -19.78 -51.44
N ARG A 19 10.71 -21.00 -50.98
CA ARG A 19 10.01 -22.32 -50.90
C ARG A 19 10.37 -23.25 -52.09
N PRO A 20 10.08 -24.57 -52.04
CA PRO A 20 11.04 -25.65 -51.76
C PRO A 20 11.26 -26.60 -52.95
N ARG A 21 12.28 -27.47 -52.93
CA ARG A 21 12.22 -28.74 -53.69
C ARG A 21 12.82 -29.92 -52.93
N THR A 22 11.94 -30.88 -52.67
CA THR A 22 12.18 -32.24 -52.22
C THR A 22 12.65 -33.15 -53.36
N ARG A 23 13.42 -34.17 -52.97
CA ARG A 23 13.87 -35.40 -53.64
C ARG A 23 13.11 -35.85 -54.90
N ALA A 24 13.90 -36.30 -55.89
CA ALA A 24 13.58 -37.44 -56.73
C ALA A 24 14.83 -38.33 -56.89
N VAL A 25 14.62 -39.63 -56.71
CA VAL A 25 15.58 -40.73 -56.82
C VAL A 25 15.74 -41.10 -58.31
N LYS A 26 16.96 -41.42 -58.75
CA LYS A 26 17.16 -42.42 -59.81
C LYS A 26 18.55 -43.06 -59.73
N ASP A 27 18.54 -44.35 -59.42
CA ASP A 27 19.68 -45.24 -59.44
C ASP A 27 20.08 -45.67 -60.86
N LYS A 28 21.34 -46.14 -60.92
CA LYS A 28 21.97 -47.12 -61.81
C LYS A 28 22.69 -46.66 -63.10
N ALA A 29 23.99 -46.97 -63.02
CA ALA A 29 24.87 -47.60 -64.02
C ALA A 29 25.52 -46.72 -65.08
N ARG A 30 26.82 -46.45 -64.90
CA ARG A 30 27.86 -46.96 -65.81
C ARG A 30 29.24 -46.92 -65.15
N GLU A 31 29.92 -48.05 -65.20
CA GLU A 31 31.30 -48.26 -64.79
C GLU A 31 32.32 -47.60 -65.73
N VAL A 32 33.57 -47.62 -65.24
CA VAL A 32 34.86 -47.68 -65.92
C VAL A 32 35.63 -46.35 -65.99
N GLY A 33 36.74 -46.32 -65.25
CA GLY A 33 37.79 -45.31 -65.38
C GLY A 33 38.63 -45.17 -64.11
N ALA A 34 39.40 -46.21 -63.77
CA ALA A 34 40.42 -46.14 -62.73
C ALA A 34 41.56 -45.21 -63.17
N THR A 35 41.81 -44.13 -62.42
CA THR A 35 43.16 -43.55 -62.28
C THR A 35 43.36 -43.12 -60.84
N THR A 36 44.18 -43.91 -60.15
CA THR A 36 44.82 -43.59 -58.88
C THR A 36 45.64 -42.31 -59.00
N SER A 37 45.22 -41.24 -58.32
CA SER A 37 46.11 -40.13 -57.98
C SER A 37 46.14 -39.98 -56.46
N THR A 38 47.17 -40.58 -55.86
CA THR A 38 47.64 -40.35 -54.50
C THR A 38 47.83 -38.85 -54.26
N SER A 39 46.97 -38.26 -53.44
CA SER A 39 47.16 -36.90 -52.96
C SER A 39 48.35 -36.87 -52.00
N SER A 40 49.50 -36.41 -52.48
CA SER A 40 50.68 -36.15 -51.68
C SER A 40 50.36 -35.09 -50.61
N THR A 41 50.28 -35.51 -49.35
CA THR A 41 50.22 -34.63 -48.18
C THR A 41 51.50 -33.80 -48.09
N SER A 42 51.45 -32.54 -48.53
CA SER A 42 52.50 -31.57 -48.25
C SER A 42 52.50 -31.22 -46.77
N THR A 43 53.49 -31.71 -46.03
CA THR A 43 53.70 -31.44 -44.60
C THR A 43 54.31 -30.05 -44.40
N THR A 44 53.50 -29.00 -44.56
CA THR A 44 53.91 -27.65 -44.17
C THR A 44 54.06 -27.61 -42.64
N LYS A 45 55.31 -27.51 -42.15
CA LYS A 45 55.60 -27.44 -40.71
C LYS A 45 54.73 -26.33 -40.07
N PRO A 46 53.90 -26.64 -39.05
CA PRO A 46 53.04 -25.65 -38.43
C PRO A 46 53.89 -24.51 -37.84
N SER A 47 53.45 -23.27 -38.03
CA SER A 47 54.11 -22.08 -37.48
C SER A 47 54.36 -22.24 -35.98
N GLN A 48 55.43 -21.62 -35.45
CA GLN A 48 55.79 -21.74 -34.03
C GLN A 48 54.60 -21.41 -33.09
N LYS A 49 53.79 -20.42 -33.44
CA LYS A 49 52.54 -20.06 -32.73
C LYS A 49 51.53 -21.21 -32.72
N ARG A 50 51.35 -21.91 -33.83
CA ARG A 50 50.47 -23.09 -33.94
C ARG A 50 51.02 -24.31 -33.20
N ARG A 51 52.34 -24.53 -33.21
CA ARG A 51 52.99 -25.59 -32.41
C ARG A 51 52.82 -25.37 -30.91
N LEU A 52 52.96 -24.13 -30.45
CA LEU A 52 52.74 -23.75 -29.05
C LEU A 52 51.26 -23.89 -28.66
N ALA A 53 50.33 -23.51 -29.54
CA ALA A 53 48.90 -23.69 -29.31
C ALA A 53 48.52 -25.18 -29.22
N MET A 54 49.04 -26.02 -30.12
CA MET A 54 48.80 -27.47 -30.09
C MET A 54 49.40 -28.13 -28.85
N LYS A 55 50.64 -27.78 -28.44
CA LYS A 55 51.21 -28.25 -27.17
C LYS A 55 50.36 -27.84 -25.97
N LYS A 56 49.86 -26.60 -25.93
CA LYS A 56 48.96 -26.14 -24.87
C LYS A 56 47.64 -26.93 -24.86
N ALA A 57 47.05 -27.18 -26.02
CA ALA A 57 45.84 -27.98 -26.15
C ALA A 57 46.05 -29.42 -25.67
N GLU A 58 47.13 -30.07 -26.11
CA GLU A 58 47.49 -31.44 -25.70
C GLU A 58 47.72 -31.54 -24.18
N THR A 59 48.38 -30.54 -23.59
CA THR A 59 48.53 -30.50 -22.12
C THR A 59 47.21 -30.24 -21.39
N ALA A 60 46.26 -29.54 -22.01
CA ALA A 60 44.93 -29.32 -21.44
C ALA A 60 44.09 -30.61 -21.51
N GLU A 61 44.18 -31.36 -22.60
CA GLU A 61 43.51 -32.66 -22.77
C GLU A 61 44.05 -33.71 -21.79
N LYS A 62 45.38 -33.83 -21.64
CA LYS A 62 45.98 -34.72 -20.63
C LYS A 62 45.58 -34.33 -19.19
N LYS A 63 45.41 -33.03 -18.93
CA LYS A 63 44.86 -32.53 -17.66
C LYS A 63 43.37 -32.77 -17.51
N LEU A 64 42.61 -33.01 -18.58
CA LEU A 64 41.19 -33.32 -18.52
C LEU A 64 41.01 -34.82 -18.24
N GLN A 65 41.71 -35.67 -18.97
CA GLN A 65 41.71 -37.13 -18.77
C GLN A 65 42.09 -37.52 -17.34
N ARG A 66 43.15 -36.92 -16.79
CA ARG A 66 43.54 -37.13 -15.39
C ARG A 66 42.48 -36.70 -14.37
N LYS A 67 41.55 -35.81 -14.73
CA LYS A 67 40.46 -35.37 -13.85
C LYS A 67 39.26 -36.31 -13.90
N ASP A 68 39.06 -36.98 -15.03
CA ASP A 68 37.99 -37.97 -15.18
C ASP A 68 38.33 -39.27 -14.45
N GLU A 69 39.63 -39.51 -14.21
CA GLU A 69 40.17 -40.64 -13.42
C GLU A 69 40.35 -40.32 -11.92
N GLU A 70 40.05 -39.10 -11.47
CA GLU A 70 40.22 -38.70 -10.06
C GLU A 70 39.14 -39.31 -9.17
N SER A 71 39.54 -39.76 -7.97
CA SER A 71 38.58 -40.20 -6.95
C SER A 71 37.70 -39.04 -6.46
N GLU A 72 36.49 -39.36 -6.00
CA GLU A 72 35.55 -38.36 -5.47
C GLU A 72 36.16 -37.52 -4.34
N GLU A 73 37.00 -38.12 -3.50
CA GLU A 73 37.68 -37.42 -2.42
C GLU A 73 38.68 -36.36 -2.93
N ILE A 74 39.46 -36.69 -3.97
CA ILE A 74 40.41 -35.76 -4.59
C ILE A 74 39.65 -34.64 -5.30
N THR A 75 38.57 -34.95 -6.01
CA THR A 75 37.74 -33.93 -6.65
C THR A 75 37.10 -33.00 -5.62
N ALA A 76 36.65 -33.53 -4.47
CA ALA A 76 36.08 -32.75 -3.38
C ALA A 76 37.13 -31.82 -2.74
N LYS A 77 38.35 -32.32 -2.46
CA LYS A 77 39.46 -31.51 -1.94
C LYS A 77 39.81 -30.36 -2.89
N ARG A 78 39.91 -30.63 -4.20
CA ARG A 78 40.15 -29.57 -5.20
C ARG A 78 39.03 -28.54 -5.23
N ARG A 79 37.76 -28.96 -5.24
CA ARG A 79 36.60 -28.05 -5.22
C ARG A 79 36.63 -27.14 -3.98
N ARG A 80 36.99 -27.69 -2.81
CA ARG A 80 37.15 -26.92 -1.56
C ARG A 80 38.26 -25.88 -1.69
N LEU A 81 39.45 -26.26 -2.16
CA LEU A 81 40.57 -25.33 -2.36
C LEU A 81 40.24 -24.22 -3.36
N ASP A 82 39.58 -24.56 -4.48
CA ASP A 82 39.13 -23.57 -5.46
C ASP A 82 38.07 -22.62 -4.89
N ALA A 83 37.16 -23.11 -4.05
CA ALA A 83 36.18 -22.28 -3.35
C ALA A 83 36.87 -21.31 -2.38
N ILE A 84 37.87 -21.78 -1.62
CA ILE A 84 38.65 -20.94 -0.69
C ILE A 84 39.42 -19.87 -1.48
N ARG A 85 40.12 -20.23 -2.56
CA ARG A 85 40.83 -19.27 -3.40
C ARG A 85 39.89 -18.20 -3.97
N LYS A 86 38.73 -18.61 -4.48
CA LYS A 86 37.71 -17.67 -4.99
C LYS A 86 37.15 -16.77 -3.89
N ARG A 87 36.95 -17.30 -2.68
CA ARG A 87 36.50 -16.49 -1.53
C ARG A 87 37.53 -15.43 -1.19
N LYS A 88 38.80 -15.80 -1.08
CA LYS A 88 39.90 -14.85 -0.79
C LYS A 88 39.96 -13.74 -1.86
N ALA A 89 39.96 -14.12 -3.13
CA ALA A 89 39.95 -13.16 -4.23
C ALA A 89 38.73 -12.22 -4.24
N ARG A 90 37.55 -12.66 -3.74
CA ARG A 90 36.36 -11.82 -3.61
C ARG A 90 36.43 -10.86 -2.41
N VAL A 91 37.17 -11.22 -1.36
CA VAL A 91 37.34 -10.36 -0.18
C VAL A 91 38.33 -9.23 -0.48
N GLU A 92 39.35 -9.52 -1.29
CA GLU A 92 40.37 -8.56 -1.72
C GLU A 92 39.94 -7.73 -2.95
N GLU A 93 38.74 -7.97 -3.48
CA GLU A 93 38.21 -7.31 -4.69
C GLU A 93 37.88 -5.83 -4.41
N THR A 94 38.35 -4.94 -5.27
CA THR A 94 37.96 -3.52 -5.20
C THR A 94 36.50 -3.32 -5.63
N GLU A 95 35.87 -2.20 -5.26
CA GLU A 95 34.49 -1.93 -5.67
C GLU A 95 34.31 -1.91 -7.20
N GLU A 96 35.29 -1.37 -7.93
CA GLU A 96 35.23 -1.31 -9.39
C GLU A 96 35.37 -2.69 -10.04
N GLU A 97 36.24 -3.54 -9.50
CA GLU A 97 36.33 -4.94 -9.92
C GLU A 97 35.03 -5.69 -9.62
N HIS A 98 34.45 -5.47 -8.44
CA HIS A 98 33.16 -6.04 -8.05
C HIS A 98 32.03 -5.62 -9.01
N LYS A 99 31.95 -4.33 -9.35
CA LYS A 99 30.99 -3.79 -10.33
C LYS A 99 31.21 -4.40 -11.72
N LYS A 100 32.47 -4.49 -12.18
CA LYS A 100 32.82 -5.08 -13.48
C LYS A 100 32.46 -6.58 -13.55
N ARG A 101 32.76 -7.33 -12.49
CA ARG A 101 32.40 -8.75 -12.40
C ARG A 101 30.89 -8.95 -12.40
N THR A 102 30.17 -8.15 -11.62
CA THR A 102 28.71 -8.23 -11.50
C THR A 102 28.01 -7.83 -12.81
N SER A 103 28.47 -6.76 -13.47
CA SER A 103 27.96 -6.34 -14.78
C SER A 103 28.23 -7.38 -15.87
N SER A 104 29.44 -7.94 -15.94
CA SER A 104 29.77 -9.02 -16.88
C SER A 104 28.90 -10.27 -16.65
N ASN A 105 28.67 -10.66 -15.40
CA ASN A 105 27.78 -11.79 -15.08
C ASN A 105 26.32 -11.51 -15.45
N LYS A 106 25.83 -10.28 -15.23
CA LYS A 106 24.51 -9.82 -15.67
C LYS A 106 24.38 -9.90 -17.19
N GLU A 107 25.40 -9.44 -17.92
CA GLU A 107 25.40 -9.49 -19.37
C GLU A 107 25.37 -10.94 -19.89
N ARG A 108 26.25 -11.80 -19.37
CA ARG A 108 26.30 -13.22 -19.74
C ARG A 108 24.96 -13.92 -19.51
N THR A 109 24.33 -13.69 -18.35
CA THR A 109 23.02 -14.27 -18.04
C THR A 109 21.90 -13.70 -18.91
N SER A 110 21.97 -12.42 -19.29
CA SER A 110 21.00 -11.82 -20.22
C SER A 110 21.09 -12.44 -21.62
N ARG A 111 22.30 -12.60 -22.16
CA ARG A 111 22.52 -13.24 -23.47
C ARG A 111 22.06 -14.70 -23.47
N ALA A 112 22.43 -15.46 -22.44
CA ALA A 112 21.97 -16.84 -22.30
C ALA A 112 20.43 -16.94 -22.29
N ARG A 113 19.74 -16.00 -21.62
CA ARG A 113 18.27 -15.96 -21.58
C ARG A 113 17.62 -15.51 -22.90
N SER A 114 18.27 -14.68 -23.70
CA SER A 114 17.75 -14.29 -25.01
C SER A 114 17.88 -15.39 -26.06
N GLU A 115 18.82 -16.32 -25.85
CA GLU A 115 19.09 -17.47 -26.72
C GLU A 115 18.42 -18.76 -26.22
N GLU A 116 17.66 -18.71 -25.12
CA GLU A 116 16.96 -19.87 -24.58
C GLU A 116 15.90 -20.39 -25.56
N THR A 117 15.89 -21.70 -25.75
CA THR A 117 14.76 -22.39 -26.39
C THR A 117 13.53 -22.38 -25.47
N GLU A 118 12.34 -22.55 -26.05
CA GLU A 118 11.08 -22.59 -25.29
C GLU A 118 11.09 -23.68 -24.21
N ASP A 119 11.65 -24.86 -24.50
CA ASP A 119 11.78 -25.94 -23.52
C ASP A 119 12.74 -25.59 -22.37
N GLN A 120 13.87 -24.95 -22.68
CA GLN A 120 14.80 -24.46 -21.65
C GLN A 120 14.15 -23.38 -20.79
N TYR A 121 13.41 -22.45 -21.40
CA TYR A 121 12.64 -21.44 -20.69
C TYR A 121 11.62 -22.06 -19.73
N ARG A 122 10.83 -23.04 -20.21
CA ARG A 122 9.84 -23.76 -19.40
C ARG A 122 10.48 -24.51 -18.23
N ARG A 123 11.58 -25.24 -18.49
CA ARG A 123 12.34 -25.93 -17.44
C ARG A 123 12.85 -24.94 -16.39
N ARG A 124 13.47 -23.83 -16.81
CA ARG A 124 13.95 -22.80 -15.88
C ARG A 124 12.81 -22.18 -15.06
N LYS A 125 11.67 -21.87 -15.67
CA LYS A 125 10.50 -21.33 -14.96
C LYS A 125 9.91 -22.34 -13.97
N SER A 126 9.84 -23.61 -14.36
CA SER A 126 9.40 -24.70 -13.49
C SER A 126 10.35 -24.88 -12.29
N SER A 127 11.65 -24.99 -12.53
CA SER A 127 12.66 -25.08 -11.46
C SER A 127 12.63 -23.87 -10.53
N ASN A 128 12.46 -22.65 -11.06
CA ASN A 128 12.34 -21.44 -10.25
C ASN A 128 11.06 -21.46 -9.40
N ARG A 129 9.94 -21.95 -9.94
CA ARG A 129 8.69 -22.12 -9.19
C ARG A 129 8.87 -23.12 -8.04
N VAL A 130 9.50 -24.26 -8.30
CA VAL A 130 9.78 -25.28 -7.28
C VAL A 130 10.69 -24.72 -6.18
N SER A 131 11.79 -24.08 -6.56
CA SER A 131 12.72 -23.46 -5.60
C SER A 131 12.04 -22.39 -4.75
N THR A 132 11.20 -21.54 -5.36
CA THR A 132 10.45 -20.51 -4.63
C THR A 132 9.41 -21.13 -3.69
N SER A 133 8.74 -22.20 -4.12
CA SER A 133 7.78 -22.93 -3.29
C SER A 133 8.44 -23.56 -2.09
N ARG A 134 9.60 -24.20 -2.30
CA ARG A 134 10.40 -24.81 -1.24
C ARG A 134 10.91 -23.77 -0.24
N ALA A 135 11.46 -22.66 -0.74
CA ALA A 135 11.90 -21.56 0.12
C ALA A 135 10.74 -21.05 0.99
N ARG A 136 9.53 -20.90 0.43
CA ARG A 136 8.33 -20.47 1.19
C ARG A 136 7.83 -21.49 2.20
N SER A 137 8.01 -22.79 1.96
CA SER A 137 7.64 -23.82 2.95
C SER A 137 8.65 -23.94 4.08
N GLU A 138 9.88 -23.50 3.85
CA GLU A 138 10.98 -23.50 4.84
C GLU A 138 11.11 -22.14 5.57
N GLU A 139 10.28 -21.14 5.22
CA GLU A 139 10.26 -19.82 5.87
C GLU A 139 9.86 -19.94 7.35
N THR A 140 10.60 -19.24 8.21
CA THR A 140 10.15 -18.98 9.59
C THR A 140 8.97 -18.02 9.61
N GLU A 141 8.17 -18.01 10.70
CA GLU A 141 7.03 -17.08 10.79
C GLU A 141 7.46 -15.60 10.68
N GLY A 142 8.59 -15.24 11.27
CA GLY A 142 9.14 -13.88 11.15
C GLY A 142 9.55 -13.51 9.72
N GLU A 143 10.07 -14.46 8.93
CA GLU A 143 10.36 -14.24 7.51
C GLU A 143 9.08 -14.14 6.67
N ARG A 144 8.10 -14.99 6.97
CA ARG A 144 6.78 -14.95 6.34
C ARG A 144 6.10 -13.61 6.56
N ILE A 145 6.08 -13.11 7.80
CA ILE A 145 5.51 -11.79 8.16
C ILE A 145 6.25 -10.68 7.40
N ARG A 146 7.59 -10.65 7.43
CA ARG A 146 8.37 -9.64 6.70
C ARG A 146 8.08 -9.67 5.19
N ARG A 147 7.97 -10.85 4.58
CA ARG A 147 7.60 -10.99 3.17
C ARG A 147 6.20 -10.47 2.89
N MET A 148 5.23 -10.77 3.76
CA MET A 148 3.85 -10.28 3.63
C MET A 148 3.78 -8.75 3.73
N LEU A 149 4.45 -8.16 4.73
CA LEU A 149 4.52 -6.71 4.92
C LEU A 149 5.18 -6.02 3.72
N ALA A 150 6.34 -6.51 3.26
CA ALA A 150 7.00 -5.95 2.08
C ALA A 150 6.13 -6.07 0.82
N ASN A 151 5.30 -7.12 0.71
CA ASN A 151 4.36 -7.24 -0.41
C ASN A 151 3.18 -6.29 -0.31
N ALA A 152 2.66 -6.08 0.90
CA ALA A 152 1.61 -5.11 1.17
C ALA A 152 2.11 -3.69 0.87
N GLU A 153 3.32 -3.33 1.32
CA GLU A 153 3.95 -2.04 1.07
C GLU A 153 4.14 -1.76 -0.43
N ARG A 154 4.70 -2.73 -1.19
CA ARG A 154 4.81 -2.60 -2.66
C ARG A 154 3.45 -2.40 -3.33
N THR A 155 2.43 -3.12 -2.86
CA THR A 155 1.07 -3.02 -3.40
C THR A 155 0.44 -1.68 -3.06
N PHE A 156 0.64 -1.18 -1.85
CA PHE A 156 0.19 0.13 -1.41
C PHE A 156 0.84 1.22 -2.26
N LYS A 157 2.17 1.21 -2.37
CA LYS A 157 2.94 2.18 -3.17
C LYS A 157 2.51 2.19 -4.64
N ALA A 158 2.36 1.02 -5.25
CA ALA A 158 1.89 0.91 -6.63
C ALA A 158 0.45 1.43 -6.82
N ARG A 159 -0.39 1.39 -5.77
CA ARG A 159 -1.77 1.92 -5.81
C ARG A 159 -1.80 3.42 -5.56
N SER A 160 -0.95 3.96 -4.70
CA SER A 160 -0.88 5.40 -4.41
C SER A 160 -0.26 6.19 -5.57
N GLU A 161 0.67 5.58 -6.29
CA GLU A 161 1.33 6.19 -7.47
C GLU A 161 0.56 5.93 -8.78
N GLY A 162 -0.49 5.11 -8.74
CA GLY A 162 -1.26 4.70 -9.93
C GLY A 162 -2.16 5.81 -10.46
N THR A 163 -2.41 5.81 -11.77
CA THR A 163 -3.34 6.78 -12.37
C THR A 163 -4.80 6.38 -12.12
N GLU A 164 -5.72 7.32 -12.34
CA GLU A 164 -7.16 7.05 -12.30
C GLU A 164 -7.56 5.95 -13.31
N THR A 165 -6.94 5.96 -14.50
CA THR A 165 -7.18 4.93 -15.52
C THR A 165 -6.76 3.53 -15.07
N ASP A 166 -5.63 3.42 -14.36
CA ASP A 166 -5.17 2.15 -13.79
C ASP A 166 -6.12 1.66 -12.71
N THR A 167 -6.66 2.58 -11.90
CA THR A 167 -7.64 2.28 -10.87
C THR A 167 -8.94 1.74 -11.46
N LEU A 168 -9.47 2.38 -12.50
CA LEU A 168 -10.67 1.93 -13.21
C LEU A 168 -10.46 0.55 -13.84
N LYS A 169 -9.33 0.35 -14.53
CA LYS A 169 -8.99 -0.94 -15.13
C LYS A 169 -8.91 -2.05 -14.10
N ARG A 170 -8.27 -1.80 -12.95
CA ARG A 170 -8.20 -2.77 -11.85
C ARG A 170 -9.57 -3.08 -11.25
N ARG A 171 -10.45 -2.07 -11.08
CA ARG A 171 -11.82 -2.27 -10.59
C ARG A 171 -12.63 -3.11 -11.57
N ALA A 172 -12.52 -2.84 -12.87
CA ALA A 172 -13.19 -3.62 -13.92
C ALA A 172 -12.71 -5.08 -13.92
N GLN A 173 -11.40 -5.31 -13.89
CA GLN A 173 -10.81 -6.66 -13.81
C GLN A 173 -11.24 -7.40 -12.54
N ASN A 174 -11.29 -6.71 -11.40
CA ASN A 174 -11.75 -7.32 -10.15
C ASN A 174 -13.24 -7.70 -10.23
N LYS A 175 -14.07 -6.85 -10.83
CA LYS A 175 -15.49 -7.15 -11.06
C LYS A 175 -15.66 -8.40 -11.93
N GLU A 176 -14.94 -8.47 -13.05
CA GLU A 176 -14.94 -9.62 -13.95
C GLU A 176 -14.48 -10.90 -13.25
N HIS A 177 -13.36 -10.85 -12.53
CA HIS A 177 -12.84 -11.97 -11.75
C HIS A 177 -13.87 -12.47 -10.72
N MET A 178 -14.55 -11.56 -10.02
CA MET A 178 -15.59 -11.94 -9.05
C MET A 178 -16.81 -12.57 -9.73
N THR A 179 -17.21 -12.08 -10.90
CA THR A 179 -18.32 -12.69 -11.65
C THR A 179 -17.98 -14.11 -12.12
N VAL A 180 -16.78 -14.31 -12.67
CA VAL A 180 -16.30 -15.63 -13.11
C VAL A 180 -16.23 -16.57 -11.91
N THR A 181 -15.59 -16.14 -10.83
CA THR A 181 -15.43 -16.96 -9.61
C THR A 181 -16.79 -17.42 -9.06
N ARG A 182 -17.79 -16.54 -9.02
CA ARG A 182 -19.16 -16.87 -8.58
C ARG A 182 -19.88 -17.79 -9.56
N SER A 183 -19.65 -17.66 -10.87
CA SER A 183 -20.27 -18.54 -11.88
C SER A 183 -19.73 -19.97 -11.83
N THR A 184 -18.49 -20.15 -11.37
CA THR A 184 -17.83 -21.46 -11.26
C THR A 184 -17.82 -22.01 -9.84
N GLU A 185 -18.47 -21.35 -8.87
CA GLU A 185 -18.44 -21.78 -7.48
C GLU A 185 -19.28 -23.06 -7.27
N SER A 186 -18.80 -23.96 -6.42
CA SER A 186 -19.58 -25.15 -6.07
C SER A 186 -20.82 -24.78 -5.23
N PRO A 187 -21.89 -25.58 -5.23
CA PRO A 187 -23.09 -25.29 -4.44
C PRO A 187 -22.80 -25.04 -2.95
N LYS A 188 -21.94 -25.88 -2.36
CA LYS A 188 -21.49 -25.74 -0.97
C LYS A 188 -20.74 -24.43 -0.71
N ALA A 189 -19.90 -23.99 -1.66
CA ALA A 189 -19.19 -22.71 -1.54
C ALA A 189 -20.14 -21.52 -1.68
N SER A 190 -21.10 -21.58 -2.61
CA SER A 190 -22.16 -20.58 -2.77
C SER A 190 -22.98 -20.42 -1.49
N GLU A 191 -23.43 -21.52 -0.90
CA GLU A 191 -24.19 -21.50 0.36
C GLU A 191 -23.38 -20.89 1.51
N SER A 192 -22.12 -21.32 1.67
CA SER A 192 -21.22 -20.78 2.70
C SER A 192 -21.01 -19.26 2.53
N ARG A 193 -20.87 -18.79 1.29
CA ARG A 193 -20.74 -17.36 0.97
C ARG A 193 -22.01 -16.59 1.29
N LYS A 194 -23.19 -17.09 0.86
CA LYS A 194 -24.48 -16.48 1.14
C LYS A 194 -24.75 -16.43 2.65
N GLU A 195 -24.38 -17.47 3.38
CA GLU A 195 -24.48 -17.50 4.83
C GLU A 195 -23.57 -16.48 5.51
N ALA A 196 -22.32 -16.34 5.04
CA ALA A 196 -21.43 -15.29 5.53
C ALA A 196 -21.95 -13.88 5.19
N ASP A 197 -22.55 -13.69 4.02
CA ASP A 197 -23.21 -12.43 3.63
C ASP A 197 -24.41 -12.14 4.55
N ARG A 198 -25.26 -13.14 4.84
CA ARG A 198 -26.37 -13.03 5.80
C ARG A 198 -25.88 -12.67 7.21
N LYS A 199 -24.81 -13.32 7.70
CA LYS A 199 -24.23 -13.02 9.01
C LYS A 199 -23.70 -11.60 9.11
N ARG A 200 -22.99 -11.12 8.08
CA ARG A 200 -22.52 -9.72 8.02
C ARG A 200 -23.68 -8.73 8.01
N HIS A 201 -24.73 -9.03 7.26
CA HIS A 201 -25.91 -8.19 7.22
C HIS A 201 -26.65 -8.22 8.57
N ASN A 202 -26.73 -9.39 9.21
CA ASN A 202 -27.37 -9.53 10.51
C ASN A 202 -26.57 -8.84 11.61
N SER A 203 -25.23 -8.95 11.62
CA SER A 203 -24.38 -8.25 12.60
C SER A 203 -24.54 -6.73 12.50
N HIS A 204 -24.58 -6.17 11.28
CA HIS A 204 -24.87 -4.75 11.06
C HIS A 204 -26.32 -4.37 11.45
N VAL A 205 -27.25 -5.32 11.43
CA VAL A 205 -28.65 -5.10 11.85
C VAL A 205 -28.81 -5.22 13.37
N THR A 206 -27.99 -6.02 14.04
CA THR A 206 -28.03 -6.26 15.50
C THR A 206 -27.07 -5.37 16.29
N GLU A 207 -26.04 -4.83 15.65
CA GLU A 207 -25.28 -3.70 16.18
C GLU A 207 -26.23 -2.50 16.13
N ASP A 208 -26.67 -2.03 17.31
CA ASP A 208 -27.48 -0.83 17.52
C ASP A 208 -26.74 0.40 16.97
N CYS A 209 -26.77 0.55 15.66
CA CYS A 209 -26.52 1.82 15.01
C CYS A 209 -27.78 2.64 15.35
N GLY A 210 -27.72 3.51 16.37
CA GLY A 210 -28.83 4.24 17.03
C GLY A 210 -29.84 4.98 16.14
N ILE A 211 -30.43 4.28 15.18
CA ILE A 211 -31.37 4.73 14.18
C ILE A 211 -32.61 3.86 14.40
N ALA A 212 -33.63 4.45 15.02
CA ALA A 212 -34.88 3.78 15.31
C ALA A 212 -35.49 3.18 14.03
N ARG A 213 -35.82 1.87 14.08
CA ARG A 213 -36.47 1.17 12.96
C ARG A 213 -37.92 1.67 12.83
N LYS A 214 -38.36 1.92 11.59
CA LYS A 214 -39.67 2.48 11.25
C LYS A 214 -40.88 1.65 11.72
N ASP A 215 -40.69 0.35 11.96
CA ASP A 215 -41.80 -0.60 12.16
C ASP A 215 -41.83 -1.27 13.55
N VAL A 216 -41.05 -0.76 14.52
CA VAL A 216 -41.07 -1.28 15.90
C VAL A 216 -41.96 -0.38 16.74
N LYS A 217 -42.93 -0.96 17.48
CA LYS A 217 -43.63 -0.22 18.56
C LYS A 217 -42.58 0.14 19.61
N VAL A 218 -42.15 1.39 19.59
CA VAL A 218 -41.20 1.94 20.54
C VAL A 218 -41.87 1.95 21.92
N GLU A 219 -41.24 1.36 22.93
CA GLU A 219 -41.71 1.45 24.31
C GLU A 219 -41.78 2.94 24.73
N GLU A 220 -42.75 3.31 25.58
CA GLU A 220 -42.76 4.63 26.19
C GLU A 220 -41.41 4.90 26.88
N ASN A 221 -40.87 6.10 26.70
CA ASN A 221 -39.54 6.52 27.20
C ASN A 221 -38.31 5.78 26.63
N TYR A 222 -38.43 5.11 25.49
CA TYR A 222 -37.30 4.43 24.82
C TYR A 222 -36.08 5.33 24.59
N LEU A 223 -36.29 6.57 24.14
CA LEU A 223 -35.20 7.53 23.94
C LEU A 223 -34.47 7.85 25.25
N GLY A 224 -35.19 7.93 26.36
CA GLY A 224 -34.58 8.13 27.68
C GLY A 224 -33.77 6.94 28.15
N LYS A 225 -34.27 5.72 27.94
CA LYS A 225 -33.51 4.52 28.33
C LYS A 225 -32.20 4.37 27.56
N ILE A 226 -32.14 4.83 26.31
CA ILE A 226 -30.95 4.67 25.47
C ILE A 226 -29.95 5.79 25.68
N PHE A 227 -30.41 7.04 25.77
CA PHE A 227 -29.52 8.21 25.67
C PHE A 227 -29.33 8.96 26.99
N VAL A 228 -29.91 8.53 28.12
CA VAL A 228 -29.73 9.22 29.41
C VAL A 228 -28.27 9.26 29.86
N ASP A 229 -27.52 8.16 29.68
CA ASP A 229 -26.10 8.14 30.01
C ASP A 229 -25.32 9.12 29.10
N ASP A 230 -25.62 9.17 27.79
CA ASP A 230 -24.98 10.08 26.84
C ASP A 230 -25.30 11.55 27.12
N PHE A 231 -26.53 11.88 27.49
CA PHE A 231 -26.93 13.26 27.81
C PHE A 231 -26.35 13.75 29.14
N SER A 232 -26.15 12.84 30.10
CA SER A 232 -25.61 13.16 31.42
C SER A 232 -24.09 13.16 31.49
N GLU A 233 -23.41 12.67 30.44
CA GLU A 233 -21.95 12.50 30.37
C GLU A 233 -21.19 13.78 30.75
N ASP A 234 -21.57 14.93 30.17
CA ASP A 234 -20.92 16.23 30.43
C ASP A 234 -21.04 16.67 31.90
N PHE A 235 -22.13 16.29 32.58
CA PHE A 235 -22.35 16.61 33.99
C PHE A 235 -21.64 15.62 34.92
N LEU A 236 -21.56 14.34 34.52
CA LEU A 236 -20.76 13.32 35.21
C LEU A 236 -19.27 13.68 35.20
N TYR A 237 -18.76 14.22 34.08
CA TYR A 237 -17.39 14.71 33.98
C TYR A 237 -17.09 15.89 34.91
N LYS A 238 -18.12 16.63 35.33
CA LYS A 238 -18.02 17.69 36.36
C LYS A 238 -18.10 17.17 37.79
N HIS A 239 -17.99 15.85 37.99
CA HIS A 239 -18.09 15.17 39.29
C HIS A 239 -19.43 15.35 40.00
N LEU A 240 -20.51 15.63 39.28
CA LEU A 240 -21.85 15.64 39.85
C LEU A 240 -22.32 14.19 40.11
N PRO A 241 -23.07 13.94 41.20
CA PRO A 241 -23.72 12.65 41.42
C PRO A 241 -24.60 12.27 40.22
N LYS A 242 -24.63 10.98 39.86
CA LYS A 242 -25.33 10.49 38.66
C LYS A 242 -26.78 10.98 38.57
N GLU A 243 -27.53 10.88 39.66
CA GLU A 243 -28.93 11.33 39.72
C GLU A 243 -29.07 12.85 39.46
N LYS A 244 -28.11 13.66 39.94
CA LYS A 244 -28.10 15.11 39.70
C LYS A 244 -27.67 15.43 38.27
N ALA A 245 -26.72 14.68 37.72
CA ALA A 245 -26.26 14.82 36.34
C ALA A 245 -27.36 14.50 35.32
N GLU A 246 -28.11 13.41 35.53
CA GLU A 246 -29.25 13.02 34.71
C GLU A 246 -30.38 14.03 34.78
N ALA A 247 -30.74 14.50 35.98
CA ALA A 247 -31.77 15.52 36.16
C ALA A 247 -31.39 16.86 35.50
N LEU A 248 -30.13 17.29 35.59
CA LEU A 248 -29.65 18.51 34.93
C LEU A 248 -29.67 18.39 33.41
N ALA A 249 -29.21 17.25 32.87
CA ALA A 249 -29.29 16.98 31.44
C ALA A 249 -30.74 16.98 30.95
N TYR A 250 -31.64 16.35 31.71
CA TYR A 250 -33.06 16.32 31.39
C TYR A 250 -33.69 17.73 31.39
N ASN A 251 -33.34 18.58 32.36
CA ASN A 251 -33.82 19.96 32.42
C ASN A 251 -33.29 20.82 31.25
N ASP A 252 -32.03 20.65 30.86
CA ASP A 252 -31.45 21.32 29.68
C ASP A 252 -32.15 20.88 28.38
N LEU A 253 -32.47 19.60 28.24
CA LEU A 253 -33.26 19.08 27.12
C LEU A 253 -34.69 19.68 27.10
N ILE A 254 -35.35 19.80 28.26
CA ILE A 254 -36.66 20.46 28.37
C ILE A 254 -36.56 21.91 27.86
N ASP A 255 -35.58 22.66 28.34
CA ASP A 255 -35.44 24.08 28.03
C ASP A 255 -35.12 24.29 26.53
N ARG A 256 -34.25 23.46 25.94
CA ARG A 256 -33.94 23.49 24.50
C ARG A 256 -35.13 23.11 23.63
N MET A 257 -35.90 22.09 24.01
CA MET A 257 -37.08 21.68 23.24
C MET A 257 -38.20 22.73 23.31
N ASN A 258 -38.42 23.32 24.49
CA ASN A 258 -39.36 24.42 24.66
C ASN A 258 -38.98 25.63 23.80
N ALA A 259 -37.68 25.96 23.71
CA ALA A 259 -37.19 27.02 22.83
C ALA A 259 -37.45 26.75 21.33
N MET A 260 -37.51 25.47 20.93
CA MET A 260 -37.89 25.03 19.59
C MET A 260 -39.41 24.87 19.40
N GLY A 261 -40.23 25.18 20.41
CA GLY A 261 -41.68 25.09 20.36
C GLY A 261 -42.24 23.67 20.48
N GLU A 262 -41.43 22.70 20.89
CA GLU A 262 -41.84 21.30 21.07
C GLU A 262 -41.77 20.91 22.55
N LYS A 263 -42.69 20.06 23.01
CA LYS A 263 -42.70 19.58 24.39
C LYS A 263 -41.92 18.27 24.47
N LEU A 264 -40.91 18.21 25.34
CA LEU A 264 -40.10 17.00 25.53
C LEU A 264 -40.95 15.79 25.99
N ASP A 265 -42.00 16.03 26.78
CA ASP A 265 -42.92 15.00 27.29
C ASP A 265 -43.54 14.12 26.19
N LYS A 266 -43.63 14.62 24.96
CA LYS A 266 -44.12 13.88 23.79
C LYS A 266 -43.16 12.78 23.33
N TRP A 267 -41.89 12.91 23.67
CA TRP A 267 -40.79 12.06 23.22
C TRP A 267 -40.14 11.28 24.36
N MET A 268 -40.12 11.87 25.57
CA MET A 268 -39.47 11.33 26.75
C MET A 268 -40.03 11.98 28.02
N SER A 269 -40.47 11.17 28.99
CA SER A 269 -40.97 11.62 30.29
C SER A 269 -40.24 10.86 31.41
N LEU A 270 -39.15 11.43 31.92
CA LEU A 270 -38.28 10.76 32.89
C LEU A 270 -38.57 11.10 34.36
N GLY A 271 -39.54 11.97 34.65
CA GLY A 271 -40.02 12.20 36.01
C GLY A 271 -39.01 12.81 37.00
N TYR A 272 -37.89 13.36 36.51
CA TYR A 272 -36.95 14.09 37.35
C TYR A 272 -37.56 15.43 37.81
N GLU A 273 -37.33 15.78 39.07
CA GLU A 273 -37.62 17.12 39.56
C GLU A 273 -36.67 18.15 38.92
N ARG A 274 -37.18 19.35 38.64
CA ARG A 274 -36.37 20.42 38.06
C ARG A 274 -35.36 20.92 39.09
N ILE A 275 -34.09 20.66 38.82
CA ILE A 275 -32.95 21.13 39.60
C ILE A 275 -32.42 22.40 38.93
N ILE A 276 -32.38 23.49 39.69
CA ILE A 276 -31.66 24.71 39.28
C ILE A 276 -30.18 24.45 39.59
N PRO A 277 -29.27 24.57 38.62
CA PRO A 277 -27.84 24.41 38.89
C PRO A 277 -27.39 25.43 39.93
N ASP A 278 -26.74 24.99 41.00
CA ASP A 278 -25.89 25.85 41.84
C ASP A 278 -24.59 26.13 41.08
N ASP A 279 -24.67 26.80 39.93
CA ASP A 279 -23.49 27.22 39.19
C ASP A 279 -23.06 28.58 39.72
N VAL A 280 -22.18 28.59 40.73
CA VAL A 280 -21.35 29.76 41.00
C VAL A 280 -20.28 29.81 39.91
N ILE A 281 -20.67 30.23 38.70
CA ILE A 281 -19.71 30.87 37.80
C ILE A 281 -19.26 32.11 38.56
N ASP A 282 -18.00 32.11 39.00
CA ASP A 282 -17.39 33.29 39.59
C ASP A 282 -17.19 34.32 38.46
N PHE A 283 -18.25 35.08 38.20
CA PHE A 283 -18.29 36.11 37.16
C PHE A 283 -17.22 37.16 37.39
N ASP A 284 -16.88 37.44 38.65
CA ASP A 284 -15.81 38.34 39.03
C ASP A 284 -14.45 37.77 38.60
N TYR A 285 -14.23 36.47 38.76
CA TYR A 285 -13.04 35.79 38.26
C TYR A 285 -12.98 35.78 36.74
N CYS A 286 -14.04 35.37 36.05
CA CYS A 286 -14.08 35.34 34.58
C CYS A 286 -13.88 36.73 33.96
N SER A 287 -14.44 37.77 34.58
CA SER A 287 -14.27 39.17 34.15
C SER A 287 -12.82 39.63 34.31
N LYS A 288 -12.23 39.44 35.50
CA LYS A 288 -10.83 39.81 35.78
C LYS A 288 -9.85 39.03 34.90
N GLU A 289 -10.11 37.74 34.68
CA GLU A 289 -9.24 36.89 33.86
C GLU A 289 -9.39 37.21 32.37
N GLY A 290 -10.59 37.52 31.89
CA GLY A 290 -10.83 38.00 30.53
C GLY A 290 -10.07 39.30 30.24
N ASP A 291 -10.15 40.29 31.15
CA ASP A 291 -9.42 41.56 31.03
C ASP A 291 -7.90 41.36 31.10
N ARG A 292 -7.44 40.50 32.01
CA ARG A 292 -6.02 40.15 32.13
C ARG A 292 -5.50 39.52 30.84
N MET A 293 -6.20 38.52 30.31
CA MET A 293 -5.81 37.83 29.08
C MET A 293 -5.88 38.74 27.85
N ARG A 294 -6.84 39.67 27.81
CA ARG A 294 -6.96 40.66 26.73
C ARG A 294 -5.78 41.63 26.73
N SER A 295 -5.34 42.05 27.92
CA SER A 295 -4.19 42.96 28.06
C SER A 295 -2.86 42.40 27.55
N THR A 296 -2.76 41.07 27.42
CA THR A 296 -1.56 40.37 26.93
C THR A 296 -1.64 39.94 25.48
N LEU A 297 -2.72 40.29 24.75
CA LEU A 297 -2.86 39.98 23.33
C LEU A 297 -1.92 40.83 22.47
N VAL A 298 -1.42 40.22 21.40
CA VAL A 298 -0.71 40.94 20.34
C VAL A 298 -1.73 41.66 19.46
N ALA A 299 -1.33 42.75 18.79
CA ALA A 299 -2.22 43.62 18.00
C ALA A 299 -3.14 42.85 17.03
N GLU A 300 -2.62 41.85 16.32
CA GLU A 300 -3.40 41.01 15.39
C GLU A 300 -4.47 40.17 16.11
N GLN A 301 -4.16 39.68 17.30
CA GLN A 301 -5.10 38.88 18.11
C GLN A 301 -6.19 39.76 18.72
N GLU A 302 -5.84 40.96 19.17
CA GLU A 302 -6.80 41.94 19.69
C GLU A 302 -7.76 42.42 18.60
N GLU A 303 -7.30 42.57 17.35
CA GLU A 303 -8.16 42.91 16.22
C GLU A 303 -9.24 41.84 15.99
N VAL A 304 -8.87 40.56 16.09
CA VAL A 304 -9.81 39.43 16.01
C VAL A 304 -10.81 39.48 17.17
N VAL A 305 -10.34 39.66 18.41
CA VAL A 305 -11.21 39.74 19.59
C VAL A 305 -12.20 40.89 19.46
N LYS A 306 -11.74 42.06 19.02
CA LYS A 306 -12.60 43.24 18.79
C LYS A 306 -13.66 42.97 17.72
N ALA A 307 -13.27 42.38 16.59
CA ALA A 307 -14.21 42.02 15.53
C ALA A 307 -15.29 41.06 16.01
N VAL A 308 -14.94 40.07 16.85
CA VAL A 308 -15.90 39.14 17.46
C VAL A 308 -16.85 39.86 18.42
N LEU A 309 -16.33 40.71 19.30
CA LEU A 309 -17.17 41.45 20.25
C LEU A 309 -18.13 42.44 19.55
N ASP A 310 -17.68 43.09 18.48
CA ASP A 310 -18.53 44.00 17.70
C ASP A 310 -19.58 43.22 16.88
N ALA A 311 -19.26 42.03 16.39
CA ALA A 311 -20.24 41.13 15.76
C ALA A 311 -21.30 40.66 16.76
N VAL A 312 -20.91 40.30 17.98
CA VAL A 312 -21.87 39.91 19.05
C VAL A 312 -22.83 41.06 19.36
N LYS A 313 -22.33 42.30 19.47
CA LYS A 313 -23.18 43.49 19.69
C LYS A 313 -24.16 43.78 18.56
N SER A 314 -23.83 43.38 17.33
CA SER A 314 -24.65 43.63 16.13
C SER A 314 -25.63 42.50 15.78
N GLY A 315 -25.78 41.49 16.66
CA GLY A 315 -26.72 40.38 16.48
C GLY A 315 -26.08 39.04 16.09
N GLY A 316 -24.75 38.94 16.23
CA GLY A 316 -24.00 37.72 15.96
C GLY A 316 -23.53 37.59 14.50
N GLY A 317 -22.81 36.52 14.21
CA GLY A 317 -22.26 36.25 12.87
C GLY A 317 -21.28 35.08 12.87
N LEU A 318 -20.85 34.67 11.67
CA LEU A 318 -19.86 33.61 11.48
C LEU A 318 -18.49 34.24 11.20
N ILE A 319 -17.53 34.03 12.09
CA ILE A 319 -16.17 34.56 11.97
C ILE A 319 -15.19 33.40 11.85
N TYR A 320 -14.36 33.45 10.80
CA TYR A 320 -13.31 32.46 10.58
C TYR A 320 -11.97 33.04 11.02
N VAL A 321 -11.33 32.38 11.99
CA VAL A 321 -10.00 32.75 12.48
C VAL A 321 -8.99 31.76 11.90
N ASP A 322 -8.27 32.19 10.86
CA ASP A 322 -7.18 31.42 10.26
C ASP A 322 -5.80 31.95 10.70
N GLY A 323 -4.84 31.05 10.84
CA GLY A 323 -3.47 31.43 11.15
C GLY A 323 -2.53 30.23 11.21
N PRO A 324 -1.22 30.43 11.03
CA PRO A 324 -0.22 29.36 11.09
C PRO A 324 -0.15 28.71 12.48
N GLY A 325 0.43 27.50 12.56
CA GLY A 325 0.69 26.83 13.83
C GLY A 325 1.55 27.69 14.76
N GLY A 326 1.16 27.81 16.04
CA GLY A 326 1.88 28.64 17.03
C GLY A 326 1.43 30.10 17.12
N SER A 327 0.48 30.56 16.30
CA SER A 327 -0.03 31.94 16.33
C SER A 327 -0.91 32.32 17.54
N GLY A 328 -1.07 31.42 18.51
CA GLY A 328 -1.86 31.67 19.72
C GLY A 328 -3.38 31.65 19.55
N LYS A 329 -3.93 31.05 18.47
CA LYS A 329 -5.40 30.93 18.26
C LYS A 329 -6.15 30.38 19.48
N THR A 330 -5.61 29.35 20.12
CA THR A 330 -6.17 28.78 21.34
C THR A 330 -6.28 29.82 22.47
N TYR A 331 -5.29 30.69 22.59
CA TYR A 331 -5.28 31.75 23.58
C TYR A 331 -6.38 32.79 23.29
N VAL A 332 -6.55 33.16 22.01
CA VAL A 332 -7.65 34.04 21.56
C VAL A 332 -9.03 33.44 21.88
N TYR A 333 -9.23 32.15 21.62
CA TYR A 333 -10.48 31.47 21.97
C TYR A 333 -10.75 31.48 23.48
N LEU A 334 -9.74 31.21 24.30
CA LEU A 334 -9.87 31.25 25.77
C LEU A 334 -10.19 32.66 26.28
N THR A 335 -9.57 33.69 25.71
CA THR A 335 -9.87 35.08 26.06
C THR A 335 -11.33 35.43 25.74
N LEU A 336 -11.81 35.03 24.55
CA LEU A 336 -13.20 35.25 24.14
C LEU A 336 -14.19 34.50 25.02
N ILE A 337 -13.88 33.26 25.41
CA ILE A 337 -14.74 32.48 26.31
C ILE A 337 -14.93 33.21 27.64
N ASN A 338 -13.84 33.67 28.28
CA ASN A 338 -13.93 34.38 29.56
C ASN A 338 -14.72 35.70 29.45
N ILE A 339 -14.56 36.46 28.36
CA ILE A 339 -15.28 37.72 28.15
C ILE A 339 -16.78 37.49 27.83
N LEU A 340 -17.08 36.50 26.98
CA LEU A 340 -18.44 36.24 26.51
C LEU A 340 -19.29 35.49 27.54
N GLN A 341 -18.68 34.65 28.38
CA GLN A 341 -19.38 34.00 29.50
C GLN A 341 -19.98 35.02 30.47
N VAL A 342 -19.29 36.14 30.71
CA VAL A 342 -19.82 37.27 31.51
C VAL A 342 -20.94 38.00 30.77
N SER A 343 -20.83 38.14 29.44
CA SER A 343 -21.73 38.96 28.62
C SER A 343 -23.07 38.29 28.27
N PHE A 344 -23.10 36.97 28.04
CA PHE A 344 -24.30 36.25 27.60
C PHE A 344 -25.25 35.85 28.74
N LEU A 345 -24.75 35.70 29.97
CA LEU A 345 -25.57 35.35 31.14
C LEU A 345 -25.95 36.56 32.01
N GLY A 346 -25.21 37.66 31.95
CA GLY A 346 -25.60 38.92 32.61
C GLY A 346 -26.88 39.55 32.03
N LEU A 347 -27.21 39.27 30.76
CA LEU A 347 -28.45 39.71 30.11
C LEU A 347 -29.68 38.86 30.46
N ALA A 348 -29.49 37.69 31.09
CA ALA A 348 -30.58 36.83 31.55
C ALA A 348 -31.01 37.14 33.01
N MET A 349 -30.32 38.05 33.70
CA MET A 349 -30.57 38.43 35.10
C MET A 349 -31.06 39.89 35.28
N VAL A 350 -31.62 40.53 34.24
CA VAL A 350 -32.33 41.82 34.36
C VAL A 350 -33.78 41.69 33.93
#